data_AF-A0A0W1FDN8-F1
#
_entry.id   AF-A0A0W1FDN8-F1
#
_cell.length_a   1.000
_cell.length_b   1.000
_cell.length_c   1.000
_cell.angle_alpha   90.00
_cell.angle_beta   90.00
_cell.angle_gamma   90.00
#
_symmetry.space_group_name_H-M   'P 1'
#
loop_
_entity.id
_entity.type
_entity.pdbx_description
1 polymer ?
#
loop_
_entity_poly.entity_id
_entity_poly.type
_entity_poly.pdbx_seq_one_letter_code
_entity_poly.pdbx_strand_id
1 'polypeptide(L)'
;MAVGGVLRKLGFRWIFPIGTMPIPYHPLVGVAFSLGPILWVAWLALSAATEPGSGLAWWHPLLAALLLGIPMSIPIIAWGMMAFRAPLAQGVLIAGSMLLLAIDVAMGRVAPWWAALPAAFVLLYAVQRIGGKRKLAELQAAAERWSPVDPGDATVIVAGEVHTASKARTLIDSADIARVLSLPGPPLRGQRPAQRVMLHRLSAEGIARLRAACEDVAPAGWHLPRADAKPVLQRPANDEPAEGLTATIGRYRSLLVGGHLHRLCIADGAGERAVIWGQAHIVAPWPIFMAFHWTAIFGGKSEWHIGFAPDKTVRLGPEWSNDYHMLPKLFTARAEDGGRNDDATLFGADAEGGLLAAGMAAAAADERERIAAFWRNIAEAPLDPIDGNTTQRMRDAPGLFRSGDGLRLVAWLKAARAGDNLYRVRSAAMMIEALPEEEFAATGPALFDIVNSRILAGEWRAGPYLDRKSLPKDCPSFGRFAGFGLALHVPRLYKRFAALGPEEAALVKALADSLDGNHFLS
;
A
#
# COMPACT_ATOMS: atom_id res chain seq x y z
N MET A 1 -21.88 30.59 34.62
CA MET A 1 -23.17 30.81 33.92
C MET A 1 -23.53 32.27 33.66
N ALA A 2 -22.97 33.27 34.35
CA ALA A 2 -23.32 34.69 34.15
C ALA A 2 -22.84 35.31 32.82
N VAL A 3 -21.63 34.95 32.36
CA VAL A 3 -21.00 35.56 31.15
C VAL A 3 -21.76 35.23 29.86
N GLY A 4 -22.27 34.01 29.71
CA GLY A 4 -23.00 33.58 28.51
C GLY A 4 -24.35 34.26 28.33
N GLY A 5 -25.04 34.61 29.42
CA GLY A 5 -26.30 35.34 29.40
C GLY A 5 -26.12 36.81 29.02
N VAL A 6 -25.05 37.44 29.51
CA VAL A 6 -24.69 38.83 29.15
C VAL A 6 -24.30 38.93 27.68
N LEU A 7 -23.45 38.01 27.19
CA LEU A 7 -23.03 38.01 25.78
C LEU A 7 -24.21 37.80 24.80
N ARG A 8 -25.18 36.94 25.13
CA ARG A 8 -26.41 36.79 24.31
C ARG A 8 -27.24 38.06 24.28
N LYS A 9 -27.38 38.77 25.41
CA LYS A 9 -28.07 40.07 25.45
C LYS A 9 -27.37 41.13 24.61
N LEU A 10 -26.05 41.03 24.47
CA LEU A 10 -25.23 41.86 23.57
C LEU A 10 -25.20 41.36 22.12
N GLY A 11 -26.03 40.38 21.74
CA GLY A 11 -26.17 39.91 20.36
C GLY A 11 -25.19 38.81 19.94
N PHE A 12 -24.35 38.29 20.85
CA PHE A 12 -23.43 37.20 20.54
C PHE A 12 -24.15 35.85 20.46
N ARG A 13 -23.80 35.07 19.44
CA ARG A 13 -24.21 33.69 19.19
C ARG A 13 -23.06 32.75 19.51
N TRP A 14 -23.35 31.56 20.00
CA TRP A 14 -22.32 30.54 20.21
C TRP A 14 -22.28 29.64 18.98
N ILE A 15 -21.12 29.58 18.31
CA ILE A 15 -20.90 28.71 17.15
C ILE A 15 -19.89 27.63 17.48
N PHE A 16 -20.05 26.47 16.84
CA PHE A 16 -19.20 25.30 17.00
C PHE A 16 -18.55 24.97 15.65
N PRO A 17 -17.42 25.59 15.31
CA PRO A 17 -16.81 25.42 13.99
C PRO A 17 -16.42 23.95 13.73
N ILE A 18 -15.86 23.24 14.72
CA ILE A 18 -15.51 21.80 14.65
C ILE A 18 -15.83 21.11 16.00
N GLY A 19 -17.11 21.10 16.39
CA GLY A 19 -17.70 20.18 17.39
C GLY A 19 -17.14 20.17 18.83
N THR A 20 -16.07 20.89 19.14
CA THR A 20 -15.27 20.66 20.36
C THR A 20 -15.22 21.84 21.31
N MET A 21 -15.42 23.09 20.84
CA MET A 21 -15.46 24.28 21.71
C MET A 21 -16.44 25.35 21.20
N PRO A 22 -17.32 25.90 22.08
CA PRO A 22 -18.22 27.01 21.73
C PRO A 22 -17.46 28.34 21.68
N ILE A 23 -17.58 29.06 20.57
CA ILE A 23 -16.93 30.36 20.36
C ILE A 23 -17.98 31.47 20.32
N PRO A 24 -17.81 32.57 21.09
CA PRO A 24 -18.72 33.70 21.03
C PRO A 24 -18.52 34.46 19.72
N TYR A 25 -19.56 34.50 18.89
CA TYR A 25 -19.59 35.12 17.57
C TYR A 25 -20.65 36.21 17.51
N HIS A 26 -20.26 37.42 17.13
CA HIS A 26 -21.20 38.50 16.85
C HIS A 26 -21.26 38.76 15.34
N PRO A 27 -22.44 38.73 14.69
CA PRO A 27 -22.55 38.93 13.24
C PRO A 27 -21.92 40.24 12.75
N LEU A 28 -22.13 41.34 13.48
CA LEU A 28 -21.50 42.63 13.14
C LEU A 28 -19.98 42.60 13.24
N VAL A 29 -19.41 41.86 14.21
CA VAL A 29 -17.95 41.70 14.32
C VAL A 29 -17.44 40.89 13.14
N GLY A 30 -18.13 39.83 12.73
CA GLY A 30 -17.79 39.07 11.51
C GLY A 30 -17.84 39.90 10.24
N VAL A 31 -18.86 40.76 10.10
CA VAL A 31 -18.99 41.68 8.96
C VAL A 31 -17.89 42.74 8.99
N ALA A 32 -17.64 43.38 10.15
CA ALA A 32 -16.58 44.36 10.30
C ALA A 32 -15.19 43.76 10.04
N PHE A 33 -14.94 42.52 10.48
CA PHE A 33 -13.69 41.82 10.23
C PHE A 33 -13.48 41.47 8.75
N SER A 34 -14.58 41.24 8.00
CA SER A 34 -14.52 40.95 6.56
C SER A 34 -14.44 42.21 5.70
N LEU A 35 -15.18 43.26 6.04
CA LEU A 35 -15.25 44.51 5.28
C LEU A 35 -14.15 45.51 5.65
N GLY A 36 -13.69 45.51 6.91
CA GLY A 36 -12.67 46.44 7.40
C GLY A 36 -11.40 46.46 6.55
N PRO A 37 -10.79 45.30 6.23
CA PRO A 37 -9.64 45.23 5.33
C PRO A 37 -9.91 45.83 3.94
N ILE A 38 -11.10 45.58 3.37
CA ILE A 38 -11.49 46.08 2.05
C ILE A 38 -11.60 47.61 2.09
N LEU A 39 -12.33 48.14 3.07
CA LEU A 39 -12.54 49.58 3.26
C LEU A 39 -11.22 50.30 3.53
N TRP A 40 -10.32 49.69 4.32
CA TRP A 40 -9.01 50.28 4.61
C TRP A 40 -8.13 50.35 3.36
N VAL A 41 -8.02 49.26 2.60
CA VAL A 41 -7.26 49.24 1.33
C VAL A 41 -7.86 50.22 0.32
N ALA A 42 -9.18 50.27 0.19
CA ALA A 42 -9.87 51.20 -0.71
C ALA A 42 -9.64 52.66 -0.32
N TRP A 43 -9.68 52.97 0.97
CA TRP A 43 -9.38 54.30 1.48
C TRP A 43 -7.93 54.70 1.18
N LEU A 44 -6.95 53.83 1.44
CA LEU A 44 -5.54 54.09 1.09
C LEU A 44 -5.37 54.35 -0.41
N ALA A 45 -5.99 53.54 -1.26
CA ALA A 45 -5.93 53.71 -2.71
C ALA A 45 -6.59 55.02 -3.17
N LEU A 46 -7.72 55.42 -2.55
CA LEU A 46 -8.41 56.67 -2.87
C LEU A 46 -7.60 57.90 -2.42
N SER A 47 -7.01 57.85 -1.22
CA SER A 47 -6.12 58.92 -0.72
C SER A 47 -4.93 59.15 -1.65
N ALA A 48 -4.43 58.11 -2.31
CA ALA A 48 -3.38 58.22 -3.33
C ALA A 48 -3.76 59.14 -4.48
N ALA A 49 -5.04 59.10 -4.89
CA ALA A 49 -5.58 59.85 -6.00
C ALA A 49 -5.89 61.31 -5.63
N THR A 50 -6.21 61.58 -4.36
CA THR A 50 -6.60 62.91 -3.88
C THR A 50 -5.44 63.73 -3.32
N GLU A 51 -4.36 63.09 -2.86
CA GLU A 51 -3.19 63.77 -2.27
C GLU A 51 -1.88 63.34 -2.98
N PRO A 52 -1.52 63.99 -4.10
CA PRO A 52 -0.29 63.68 -4.83
C PRO A 52 0.95 64.12 -4.02
N GLY A 53 1.60 63.18 -3.33
CA GLY A 53 2.88 63.45 -2.64
C GLY A 53 3.11 62.63 -1.37
N SER A 54 2.07 62.08 -0.76
CA SER A 54 2.22 61.09 0.32
C SER A 54 2.51 59.71 -0.29
N GLY A 55 3.62 59.09 0.06
CA GLY A 55 3.91 57.71 -0.34
C GLY A 55 2.81 56.78 0.19
N LEU A 56 2.29 55.86 -0.62
CA LEU A 56 1.31 54.91 -0.11
C LEU A 56 2.03 53.96 0.85
N ALA A 57 1.46 53.79 2.03
CA ALA A 57 1.94 52.80 2.97
C ALA A 57 1.48 51.39 2.55
N TRP A 58 1.85 50.95 1.35
CA TRP A 58 1.51 49.64 0.77
C TRP A 58 1.96 48.48 1.67
N TRP A 59 2.96 48.71 2.52
CA TRP A 59 3.47 47.75 3.50
C TRP A 59 2.60 47.66 4.78
N HIS A 60 1.74 48.64 5.09
CA HIS A 60 0.85 48.59 6.26
C HIS A 60 -0.12 47.38 6.20
N PRO A 61 -0.86 47.14 5.11
CA PRO A 61 -1.73 45.96 5.03
C PRO A 61 -0.93 44.66 5.05
N LEU A 62 0.26 44.62 4.47
CA LEU A 62 1.15 43.46 4.48
C LEU A 62 1.58 43.11 5.91
N LEU A 63 2.04 44.11 6.67
CA LEU A 63 2.42 43.91 8.08
C LEU A 63 1.22 43.47 8.92
N ALA A 64 0.05 44.08 8.70
CA ALA A 64 -1.19 43.68 9.38
C ALA A 64 -1.57 42.23 9.04
N ALA A 65 -1.41 41.80 7.78
CA ALA A 65 -1.63 40.42 7.37
C ALA A 65 -0.66 39.46 8.07
N LEU A 66 0.62 39.82 8.20
CA LEU A 66 1.62 39.01 8.92
C LEU A 66 1.29 38.90 10.42
N LEU A 67 0.95 40.02 11.05
CA LEU A 67 0.54 40.07 12.46
C LEU A 67 -0.72 39.26 12.72
N LEU A 68 -1.68 39.23 11.78
CA LEU A 68 -2.87 38.39 11.86
C LEU A 68 -2.54 36.90 11.85
N GLY A 69 -1.42 36.52 11.24
CA GLY A 69 -0.96 35.14 11.20
C GLY A 69 -0.46 34.64 12.57
N ILE A 70 0.24 35.47 13.34
CA ILE A 70 0.83 35.11 14.65
C ILE A 70 -0.19 34.47 15.61
N PRO A 71 -1.37 35.07 15.89
CA PRO A 71 -2.36 34.45 16.75
C PRO A 71 -2.99 33.18 16.16
N MET A 72 -3.00 33.01 14.82
CA MET A 72 -3.45 31.77 14.18
C MET A 72 -2.47 30.60 14.36
N SER A 73 -1.28 30.84 14.90
CA SER A 73 -0.36 29.76 15.33
C SER A 73 -0.78 29.07 16.63
N ILE A 74 -1.64 29.73 17.43
CA ILE A 74 -2.13 29.19 18.70
C ILE A 74 -3.43 28.42 18.43
N PRO A 75 -3.50 27.10 18.67
CA PRO A 75 -4.61 26.28 18.20
C PRO A 75 -5.99 26.78 18.63
N ILE A 76 -6.15 27.12 19.92
CA ILE A 76 -7.41 27.63 20.49
C ILE A 76 -7.85 28.95 19.83
N ILE A 77 -6.89 29.82 19.52
CA ILE A 77 -7.15 31.12 18.90
C ILE A 77 -7.44 30.96 17.40
N ALA A 78 -6.74 30.04 16.73
CA ALA A 78 -6.96 29.72 15.32
C ALA A 78 -8.42 29.31 15.04
N TRP A 79 -9.03 28.53 15.93
CA TRP A 79 -10.46 28.17 15.85
C TRP A 79 -11.37 29.40 15.89
N GLY A 80 -11.09 30.33 16.80
CA GLY A 80 -11.82 31.59 16.89
C GLY A 80 -11.65 32.44 15.63
N MET A 81 -10.43 32.55 15.14
CA MET A 81 -10.10 33.32 13.95
C MET A 81 -10.72 32.73 12.67
N MET A 82 -10.84 31.41 12.55
CA MET A 82 -11.57 30.75 11.45
C MET A 82 -13.06 31.12 11.46
N ALA A 83 -13.67 31.17 12.65
CA ALA A 83 -15.06 31.59 12.82
C ALA A 83 -15.32 33.01 12.29
N PHE A 84 -14.33 33.90 12.38
CA PHE A 84 -14.38 35.26 11.83
C PHE A 84 -13.79 35.38 10.42
N ARG A 85 -13.52 34.27 9.74
CA ARG A 85 -12.93 34.23 8.39
C ARG A 85 -11.60 34.98 8.27
N ALA A 86 -10.76 34.92 9.30
CA ALA A 86 -9.47 35.61 9.29
C ALA A 86 -8.54 35.29 8.11
N PRO A 87 -8.51 34.06 7.56
CA PRO A 87 -7.76 33.79 6.34
C PRO A 87 -8.22 34.62 5.14
N LEU A 88 -9.52 34.94 5.04
CA LEU A 88 -10.06 35.81 3.99
C LEU A 88 -9.57 37.24 4.16
N ALA A 89 -9.63 37.77 5.39
CA ALA A 89 -9.12 39.10 5.72
C ALA A 89 -7.61 39.22 5.40
N GLN A 90 -6.83 38.20 5.75
CA GLN A 90 -5.40 38.13 5.43
C GLN A 90 -5.13 38.15 3.92
N GLY A 91 -5.90 37.37 3.14
CA GLY A 91 -5.80 37.35 1.69
C GLY A 91 -6.13 38.70 1.05
N VAL A 92 -7.18 39.39 1.56
CA VAL A 92 -7.55 40.74 1.11
C VAL A 92 -6.44 41.75 1.39
N LEU A 93 -5.83 41.71 2.57
CA LEU A 93 -4.74 42.62 2.93
C LEU A 93 -3.50 42.42 2.05
N ILE A 94 -3.11 41.17 1.76
CA ILE A 94 -1.97 40.87 0.87
C ILE A 94 -2.26 41.33 -0.57
N ALA A 95 -3.45 41.02 -1.09
CA ALA A 95 -3.87 41.48 -2.42
C ALA A 95 -3.93 43.02 -2.48
N GLY A 96 -4.42 43.65 -1.42
CA GLY A 96 -4.45 45.10 -1.27
C GLY A 96 -3.04 45.72 -1.26
N SER A 97 -2.08 45.10 -0.58
CA SER A 97 -0.68 45.52 -0.62
C SER A 97 -0.08 45.42 -2.02
N MET A 98 -0.36 44.36 -2.77
CA MET A 98 0.11 44.22 -4.16
C MET A 98 -0.51 45.30 -5.06
N LEU A 99 -1.79 45.63 -4.87
CA LEU A 99 -2.47 46.71 -5.59
C LEU A 99 -1.86 48.07 -5.26
N LEU A 100 -1.68 48.40 -3.98
CA LEU A 100 -1.10 49.66 -3.54
C LEU A 100 0.34 49.83 -4.02
N LEU A 101 1.15 48.75 -3.99
CA LEU A 101 2.51 48.75 -4.54
C LEU A 101 2.50 49.00 -6.05
N ALA A 102 1.56 48.42 -6.80
CA ALA A 102 1.41 48.67 -8.23
C ALA A 102 1.05 50.14 -8.51
N ILE A 103 0.17 50.74 -7.71
CA ILE A 103 -0.17 52.17 -7.81
C ILE A 103 1.06 53.05 -7.53
N ASP A 104 1.80 52.77 -6.47
CA ASP A 104 3.01 53.54 -6.12
C ASP A 104 4.10 53.47 -7.20
N VAL A 105 4.28 52.30 -7.83
CA VAL A 105 5.20 52.16 -8.98
C VAL A 105 4.68 52.94 -10.18
N ALA A 106 3.38 52.88 -10.49
CA ALA A 106 2.77 53.62 -11.60
C ALA A 106 2.85 55.15 -11.41
N MET A 107 2.81 55.62 -10.16
CA MET A 107 2.97 57.03 -9.80
C MET A 107 4.44 57.48 -9.69
N GLY A 108 5.42 56.59 -9.95
CA GLY A 108 6.84 56.89 -9.87
C GLY A 108 7.39 57.10 -8.45
N ARG A 109 6.65 56.67 -7.42
CA ARG A 109 7.02 56.82 -6.00
C ARG A 109 7.97 55.71 -5.52
N VAL A 110 7.95 54.57 -6.20
CA VAL A 110 8.78 53.39 -5.93
C VAL A 110 9.50 52.98 -7.22
N ALA A 111 10.70 52.39 -7.09
CA ALA A 111 11.49 51.98 -8.24
C ALA A 111 10.74 50.96 -9.14
N PRO A 112 10.84 51.07 -10.49
CA PRO A 112 10.03 50.27 -11.41
C PRO A 112 10.16 48.74 -11.26
N TRP A 113 11.31 48.25 -10.81
CA TRP A 113 11.54 46.81 -10.64
C TRP A 113 10.64 46.18 -9.55
N TRP A 114 10.09 46.97 -8.63
CA TRP A 114 9.10 46.50 -7.66
C TRP A 114 7.78 46.04 -8.30
N ALA A 115 7.47 46.46 -9.54
CA ALA A 115 6.33 45.95 -10.30
C ALA A 115 6.42 44.43 -10.58
N ALA A 116 7.61 43.83 -10.46
CA ALA A 116 7.78 42.38 -10.61
C ALA A 116 6.95 41.59 -9.59
N LEU A 117 6.77 42.09 -8.37
CA LEU A 117 5.99 41.41 -7.32
C LEU A 117 4.48 41.31 -7.65
N PRO A 118 3.75 42.42 -7.90
CA PRO A 118 2.34 42.34 -8.28
C PRO A 118 2.16 41.62 -9.63
N ALA A 119 3.07 41.79 -10.59
CA ALA A 119 3.03 41.06 -11.86
C ALA A 119 3.17 39.54 -11.66
N ALA A 120 4.13 39.09 -10.84
CA ALA A 120 4.31 37.67 -10.51
C ALA A 120 3.10 37.11 -9.74
N PHE A 121 2.52 37.88 -8.82
CA PHE A 121 1.32 37.50 -8.08
C PHE A 121 0.14 37.23 -9.04
N VAL A 122 -0.13 38.14 -9.98
CA VAL A 122 -1.20 37.99 -10.98
C VAL A 122 -0.89 36.84 -11.96
N LEU A 123 0.36 36.70 -12.39
CA LEU A 123 0.76 35.63 -13.31
C LEU A 123 0.60 34.25 -12.67
N LEU A 124 1.04 34.06 -11.43
CA LEU A 124 0.86 32.82 -10.68
C LEU A 124 -0.62 32.48 -10.50
N TYR A 125 -1.44 33.49 -10.18
CA TYR A 125 -2.90 33.31 -10.12
C TYR A 125 -3.47 32.85 -11.46
N ALA A 126 -3.11 33.51 -12.56
CA ALA A 126 -3.60 33.20 -13.89
C ALA A 126 -3.17 31.79 -14.33
N VAL A 127 -1.91 31.42 -14.12
CA VAL A 127 -1.37 30.08 -14.43
C VAL A 127 -2.12 29.00 -13.65
N GLN A 128 -2.39 29.20 -12.36
CA GLN A 128 -3.13 28.23 -11.55
C GLN A 128 -4.62 28.19 -11.93
N ARG A 129 -5.27 29.35 -12.05
CA ARG A 129 -6.73 29.42 -12.23
C ARG A 129 -7.16 29.05 -13.65
N ILE A 130 -6.38 29.45 -14.66
CA ILE A 130 -6.67 29.19 -16.07
C ILE A 130 -5.98 27.90 -16.49
N GLY A 131 -4.66 27.80 -16.26
CA GLY A 131 -3.85 26.63 -16.63
C GLY A 131 -4.23 25.38 -15.86
N GLY A 132 -4.46 25.49 -14.53
CA GLY A 132 -4.92 24.37 -13.70
C GLY A 132 -6.28 23.86 -14.10
N LYS A 133 -7.27 24.73 -14.32
CA LYS A 133 -8.61 24.34 -14.80
C LYS A 133 -8.56 23.69 -16.17
N ARG A 134 -7.83 24.29 -17.11
CA ARG A 134 -7.65 23.71 -18.44
C ARG A 134 -6.99 22.35 -18.35
N LYS A 135 -5.94 22.21 -17.56
CA LYS A 135 -5.25 20.93 -17.38
C LYS A 135 -6.14 19.87 -16.75
N LEU A 136 -6.92 20.25 -15.74
CA LEU A 136 -7.89 19.35 -15.10
C LEU A 136 -8.95 18.89 -16.11
N ALA A 137 -9.50 19.81 -16.92
CA ALA A 137 -10.46 19.47 -17.97
C ALA A 137 -9.84 18.56 -19.05
N GLU A 138 -8.58 18.81 -19.45
CA GLU A 138 -7.84 17.92 -20.36
C GLU A 138 -7.67 16.52 -19.77
N LEU A 139 -7.33 16.41 -18.48
CA LEU A 139 -7.18 15.13 -17.79
C LEU A 139 -8.52 14.41 -17.63
N GLN A 140 -9.61 15.13 -17.34
CA GLN A 140 -10.98 14.60 -17.29
C GLN A 140 -11.39 14.06 -18.65
N ALA A 141 -11.26 14.87 -19.70
CA ALA A 141 -11.59 14.46 -21.06
C ALA A 141 -10.71 13.29 -21.54
N ALA A 142 -9.46 13.19 -21.09
CA ALA A 142 -8.60 12.03 -21.36
C ALA A 142 -9.09 10.78 -20.61
N ALA A 143 -9.51 10.92 -19.35
CA ALA A 143 -10.04 9.82 -18.55
C ALA A 143 -11.41 9.34 -19.04
N GLU A 144 -12.28 10.24 -19.50
CA GLU A 144 -13.61 9.92 -20.04
C GLU A 144 -13.53 9.23 -21.41
N ARG A 145 -12.55 9.60 -22.24
CA ARG A 145 -12.30 8.95 -23.54
C ARG A 145 -11.50 7.66 -23.43
N TRP A 146 -10.95 7.36 -22.26
CA TRP A 146 -10.16 6.17 -22.08
C TRP A 146 -11.06 4.93 -22.16
N SER A 147 -10.62 3.94 -22.93
CA SER A 147 -11.28 2.64 -23.07
C SER A 147 -10.30 1.51 -22.73
N PRO A 148 -10.79 0.42 -22.11
CA PRO A 148 -9.97 -0.75 -21.87
C PRO A 148 -9.44 -1.37 -23.17
N VAL A 149 -8.25 -1.97 -23.07
CA VAL A 149 -7.59 -2.65 -24.19
C VAL A 149 -7.88 -4.14 -24.10
N ASP A 150 -8.27 -4.73 -25.22
CA ASP A 150 -8.30 -6.17 -25.33
C ASP A 150 -6.87 -6.71 -25.49
N PRO A 151 -6.35 -7.51 -24.55
CA PRO A 151 -4.98 -8.01 -24.63
C PRO A 151 -4.75 -9.04 -25.75
N GLY A 152 -5.79 -9.55 -26.40
CA GLY A 152 -5.67 -10.68 -27.34
C GLY A 152 -4.96 -11.88 -26.69
N ASP A 153 -4.06 -12.49 -27.45
CA ASP A 153 -3.13 -13.54 -26.99
C ASP A 153 -1.77 -12.97 -26.56
N ALA A 154 -1.64 -11.63 -26.50
CA ALA A 154 -0.39 -11.00 -26.12
C ALA A 154 -0.06 -11.26 -24.65
N THR A 155 1.24 -11.39 -24.35
CA THR A 155 1.67 -11.51 -22.95
C THR A 155 1.56 -10.16 -22.27
N VAL A 156 0.81 -10.09 -21.17
CA VAL A 156 0.68 -8.86 -20.38
C VAL A 156 1.82 -8.78 -19.37
N ILE A 157 2.70 -7.79 -19.52
CA ILE A 157 3.85 -7.56 -18.65
C ILE A 157 3.46 -6.52 -17.60
N VAL A 158 3.43 -6.90 -16.32
CA VAL A 158 3.10 -5.99 -15.22
C VAL A 158 4.38 -5.51 -14.55
N ALA A 159 4.62 -4.19 -14.55
CA ALA A 159 5.80 -3.55 -13.98
C ALA A 159 5.43 -2.39 -13.03
N GLY A 160 6.31 -2.05 -12.07
CA GLY A 160 6.19 -0.83 -11.24
C GLY A 160 6.21 -1.03 -9.72
N GLU A 161 5.77 0.02 -9.00
CA GLU A 161 5.79 0.09 -7.52
C GLU A 161 4.81 -0.94 -6.91
N VAL A 162 5.36 -2.12 -6.58
CA VAL A 162 4.77 -3.19 -5.75
C VAL A 162 3.68 -4.01 -6.44
N HIS A 163 4.12 -4.81 -7.41
CA HIS A 163 3.37 -5.96 -7.91
C HIS A 163 3.93 -7.28 -7.39
N THR A 164 3.04 -8.11 -6.86
CA THR A 164 3.31 -9.46 -6.37
C THR A 164 2.62 -10.47 -7.30
N ALA A 165 3.08 -11.71 -7.30
CA ALA A 165 2.44 -12.82 -8.02
C ALA A 165 0.93 -12.93 -7.73
N SER A 166 0.51 -12.64 -6.50
CA SER A 166 -0.90 -12.63 -6.10
C SER A 166 -1.72 -11.55 -6.83
N LYS A 167 -1.16 -10.34 -7.02
CA LYS A 167 -1.82 -9.29 -7.80
C LYS A 167 -1.88 -9.63 -9.29
N ALA A 168 -0.83 -10.26 -9.82
CA ALA A 168 -0.80 -10.74 -11.20
C ALA A 168 -1.82 -11.88 -11.44
N ARG A 169 -2.02 -12.77 -10.46
CA ARG A 169 -3.10 -13.78 -10.53
C ARG A 169 -4.49 -13.14 -10.54
N THR A 170 -4.69 -12.10 -9.72
CA THR A 170 -5.95 -11.33 -9.74
C THR A 170 -6.21 -10.74 -11.14
N LEU A 171 -5.16 -10.30 -11.82
CA LEU A 171 -5.25 -9.78 -13.19
C LEU A 171 -5.75 -10.84 -14.17
N ILE A 172 -5.19 -12.06 -14.15
CA ILE A 172 -5.67 -13.18 -14.97
C ILE A 172 -7.16 -13.47 -14.73
N ASP A 173 -7.57 -13.48 -13.46
CA ASP A 173 -8.95 -13.84 -13.08
C ASP A 173 -9.98 -12.79 -13.49
N SER A 174 -9.62 -11.50 -13.41
CA SER A 174 -10.58 -10.39 -13.54
C SER A 174 -10.55 -9.69 -14.90
N ALA A 175 -9.44 -9.81 -15.63
CA ALA A 175 -9.27 -9.25 -16.98
C ALA A 175 -9.16 -10.33 -18.07
N ASP A 176 -9.32 -11.60 -17.71
CA ASP A 176 -9.39 -12.72 -18.65
C ASP A 176 -8.17 -12.89 -19.58
N ILE A 177 -6.99 -12.62 -19.01
CA ILE A 177 -5.72 -12.67 -19.72
C ILE A 177 -5.16 -14.10 -19.71
N ALA A 178 -4.77 -14.60 -20.88
CA ALA A 178 -4.14 -15.92 -21.02
C ALA A 178 -2.78 -16.00 -20.31
N ARG A 179 -1.95 -14.95 -20.44
CA ARG A 179 -0.58 -14.94 -19.92
C ARG A 179 -0.19 -13.60 -19.29
N VAL A 180 0.33 -13.66 -18.06
CA VAL A 180 0.84 -12.48 -17.34
C VAL A 180 2.28 -12.72 -16.88
N LEU A 181 3.19 -11.83 -17.28
CA LEU A 181 4.53 -11.73 -16.71
C LEU A 181 4.53 -10.69 -15.57
N SER A 182 4.75 -11.13 -14.34
CA SER A 182 4.90 -10.21 -13.20
C SER A 182 6.37 -9.88 -13.01
N LEU A 183 6.73 -8.63 -13.27
CA LEU A 183 8.05 -8.08 -12.95
C LEU A 183 8.03 -7.51 -11.52
N PRO A 184 8.84 -8.04 -10.61
CA PRO A 184 8.87 -7.59 -9.24
C PRO A 184 9.39 -6.15 -9.17
N GLY A 185 8.73 -5.33 -8.36
CA GLY A 185 9.20 -3.97 -8.05
C GLY A 185 10.50 -3.99 -7.24
N PRO A 186 11.15 -2.82 -7.03
CA PRO A 186 12.34 -2.72 -6.20
C PRO A 186 12.06 -3.30 -4.79
N PRO A 187 12.99 -4.08 -4.22
CA PRO A 187 12.77 -4.69 -2.92
C PRO A 187 12.61 -3.63 -1.83
N LEU A 188 11.67 -3.85 -0.92
CA LEU A 188 11.58 -3.06 0.30
C LEU A 188 12.81 -3.34 1.18
N ARG A 189 13.21 -2.36 2.00
CA ARG A 189 14.40 -2.47 2.85
C ARG A 189 14.35 -3.73 3.71
N GLY A 190 15.33 -4.63 3.54
CA GLY A 190 15.43 -5.90 4.28
C GLY A 190 14.68 -7.08 3.66
N GLN A 191 14.03 -6.91 2.50
CA GLN A 191 13.42 -8.00 1.75
C GLN A 191 14.36 -8.50 0.64
N ARG A 192 14.31 -9.81 0.38
CA ARG A 192 14.95 -10.38 -0.82
C ARG A 192 14.22 -9.87 -2.07
N PRO A 193 14.93 -9.65 -3.19
CA PRO A 193 14.29 -9.38 -4.46
C PRO A 193 13.28 -10.49 -4.75
N ALA A 194 12.02 -10.12 -5.01
CA ALA A 194 11.07 -11.09 -5.53
C ALA A 194 11.57 -11.58 -6.90
N GLN A 195 11.26 -12.82 -7.24
CA GLN A 195 11.61 -13.39 -8.54
C GLN A 195 10.55 -13.02 -9.58
N ARG A 196 10.99 -12.95 -10.84
CA ARG A 196 10.09 -12.79 -12.00
C ARG A 196 9.27 -14.06 -12.14
N VAL A 197 7.97 -13.91 -12.32
CA VAL A 197 7.06 -15.05 -12.46
C VAL A 197 6.17 -14.89 -13.69
N MET A 198 6.04 -15.97 -14.44
CA MET A 198 5.09 -16.09 -15.53
C MET A 198 3.87 -16.85 -15.01
N LEU A 199 2.68 -16.32 -15.28
CA LEU A 199 1.42 -16.94 -14.95
C LEU A 199 0.68 -17.26 -16.24
N HIS A 200 0.16 -18.48 -16.32
CA HIS A 200 -0.57 -19.02 -17.47
C HIS A 200 -1.96 -19.47 -17.02
N ARG A 201 -3.00 -19.03 -17.72
CA ARG A 201 -4.36 -19.53 -17.56
C ARG A 201 -4.53 -20.78 -18.41
N LEU A 202 -5.01 -21.86 -17.81
CA LEU A 202 -5.19 -23.15 -18.46
C LEU A 202 -6.67 -23.50 -18.58
N SER A 203 -7.03 -24.31 -19.58
CA SER A 203 -8.31 -25.02 -19.56
C SER A 203 -8.26 -26.20 -18.57
N ALA A 204 -9.42 -26.79 -18.27
CA ALA A 204 -9.49 -28.02 -17.48
C ALA A 204 -8.70 -29.17 -18.14
N GLU A 205 -8.72 -29.26 -19.48
CA GLU A 205 -7.94 -30.24 -20.23
C GLU A 205 -6.44 -29.95 -20.12
N GLY A 206 -6.04 -28.69 -20.26
CA GLY A 206 -4.65 -28.26 -20.05
C GLY A 206 -4.12 -28.62 -18.66
N ILE A 207 -4.93 -28.45 -17.61
CA ILE A 207 -4.58 -28.88 -16.25
C ILE A 207 -4.39 -30.39 -16.17
N ALA A 208 -5.33 -31.17 -16.72
CA ALA A 208 -5.26 -32.62 -16.68
C ALA A 208 -4.02 -33.14 -17.41
N ARG A 209 -3.72 -32.60 -18.59
CA ARG A 209 -2.51 -32.91 -19.36
C ARG A 209 -1.24 -32.54 -18.59
N LEU A 210 -1.21 -31.37 -17.96
CA LEU A 210 -0.07 -30.93 -17.17
C LEU A 210 0.20 -31.86 -15.99
N ARG A 211 -0.86 -32.25 -15.27
CA ARG A 211 -0.78 -33.17 -14.14
C ARG A 211 -0.35 -34.57 -14.58
N ALA A 212 -0.86 -35.05 -15.71
CA ALA A 212 -0.44 -36.33 -16.29
C ALA A 212 1.06 -36.32 -16.66
N ALA A 213 1.56 -35.23 -17.24
CA ALA A 213 2.97 -35.09 -17.58
C ALA A 213 3.88 -34.96 -16.34
N CYS A 214 3.39 -34.29 -15.29
CA CYS A 214 4.16 -34.02 -14.08
C CYS A 214 3.97 -35.05 -12.95
N GLU A 215 3.03 -35.99 -13.07
CA GLU A 215 2.64 -36.93 -12.00
C GLU A 215 2.37 -36.20 -10.66
N ASP A 216 1.63 -35.09 -10.71
CA ASP A 216 1.36 -34.18 -9.57
C ASP A 216 2.59 -33.49 -8.93
N VAL A 217 3.80 -33.68 -9.46
CA VAL A 217 5.04 -33.03 -8.97
C VAL A 217 5.46 -31.88 -9.87
N ALA A 218 5.35 -30.66 -9.36
CA ALA A 218 5.78 -29.46 -10.08
C ALA A 218 7.31 -29.34 -10.11
N PRO A 219 7.92 -28.87 -11.21
CA PRO A 219 9.33 -28.47 -11.22
C PRO A 219 9.64 -27.39 -10.16
N ALA A 220 10.91 -27.26 -9.78
CA ALA A 220 11.33 -26.29 -8.77
C ALA A 220 10.92 -24.84 -9.11
N GLY A 221 10.23 -24.17 -8.18
CA GLY A 221 9.75 -22.79 -8.34
C GLY A 221 8.42 -22.65 -9.08
N TRP A 222 7.85 -23.76 -9.55
CA TRP A 222 6.54 -23.79 -10.18
C TRP A 222 5.44 -24.04 -9.14
N HIS A 223 4.26 -23.50 -9.38
CA HIS A 223 3.05 -23.81 -8.64
C HIS A 223 1.98 -24.29 -9.60
N LEU A 224 1.64 -25.58 -9.49
CA LEU A 224 0.57 -26.19 -10.26
C LEU A 224 -0.80 -25.73 -9.74
N PRO A 225 -1.79 -25.52 -10.62
CA PRO A 225 -3.16 -25.27 -10.19
C PRO A 225 -3.71 -26.50 -9.45
N ARG A 226 -4.46 -26.28 -8.37
CA ARG A 226 -5.20 -27.36 -7.70
C ARG A 226 -6.37 -27.82 -8.58
N ALA A 227 -6.74 -29.09 -8.47
CA ALA A 227 -7.82 -29.68 -9.29
C ALA A 227 -9.19 -29.01 -9.02
N ASP A 228 -9.36 -28.43 -7.83
CA ASP A 228 -10.57 -27.77 -7.34
C ASP A 228 -10.49 -26.23 -7.36
N ALA A 229 -9.36 -25.65 -7.76
CA ALA A 229 -9.11 -24.21 -7.68
C ALA A 229 -8.77 -23.59 -9.03
N LYS A 230 -8.69 -22.25 -9.03
CA LYS A 230 -8.48 -21.42 -10.23
C LYS A 230 -7.34 -21.94 -11.12
N PRO A 231 -7.55 -22.06 -12.44
CA PRO A 231 -6.66 -22.79 -13.35
C PRO A 231 -5.46 -21.94 -13.78
N VAL A 232 -4.65 -21.51 -12.82
CA VAL A 232 -3.50 -20.63 -13.08
C VAL A 232 -2.21 -21.34 -12.68
N LEU A 233 -1.45 -21.74 -13.69
CA LEU A 233 -0.07 -22.19 -13.57
C LEU A 233 0.85 -21.01 -13.30
N GLN A 234 1.71 -21.09 -12.30
CA GLN A 234 2.75 -20.10 -12.04
C GLN A 234 4.12 -20.76 -12.19
N ARG A 235 5.04 -20.11 -12.89
CA ARG A 235 6.43 -20.56 -13.06
C ARG A 235 7.44 -19.42 -12.92
N PRO A 236 8.71 -19.71 -12.64
CA PRO A 236 9.78 -18.73 -12.79
C PRO A 236 9.86 -18.26 -14.25
N ALA A 237 10.02 -16.96 -14.46
CA ALA A 237 10.22 -16.37 -15.78
C ALA A 237 11.71 -16.17 -16.04
N ASN A 238 12.32 -17.09 -16.80
CA ASN A 238 13.71 -16.99 -17.25
C ASN A 238 13.81 -16.38 -18.66
N ASP A 239 12.69 -16.40 -19.38
CA ASP A 239 12.45 -15.89 -20.71
C ASP A 239 11.62 -14.59 -20.63
N GLU A 240 12.13 -13.51 -21.22
CA GLU A 240 11.33 -12.32 -21.49
C GLU A 240 10.63 -12.50 -22.84
N PRO A 241 9.30 -12.31 -22.93
CA PRO A 241 8.59 -12.41 -24.20
C PRO A 241 9.10 -11.32 -25.16
N ALA A 242 9.32 -11.68 -26.42
CA ALA A 242 9.80 -10.75 -27.45
C ALA A 242 8.79 -9.62 -27.76
N GLU A 243 7.50 -9.90 -27.58
CA GLU A 243 6.40 -8.96 -27.79
C GLU A 243 5.38 -9.08 -26.64
N GLY A 244 4.80 -7.95 -26.21
CA GLY A 244 3.82 -7.95 -25.13
C GLY A 244 3.29 -6.57 -24.75
N LEU A 245 2.17 -6.57 -24.02
CA LEU A 245 1.53 -5.37 -23.50
C LEU A 245 2.06 -5.06 -22.11
N THR A 246 2.83 -3.99 -21.97
CA THR A 246 3.37 -3.55 -20.69
C THR A 246 2.37 -2.68 -19.95
N ALA A 247 1.81 -3.20 -18.85
CA ALA A 247 0.93 -2.50 -17.93
C ALA A 247 1.72 -1.95 -16.73
N THR A 248 1.65 -0.65 -16.51
CA THR A 248 2.39 0.04 -15.43
C THR A 248 1.48 0.94 -14.60
N ILE A 249 1.64 0.92 -13.27
CA ILE A 249 1.09 1.93 -12.36
C ILE A 249 2.22 2.76 -11.74
N GLY A 250 2.09 4.07 -11.82
CA GLY A 250 3.02 5.02 -11.20
C GLY A 250 2.29 6.18 -10.56
N ARG A 251 3.02 6.98 -9.76
CA ARG A 251 2.49 8.25 -9.25
C ARG A 251 2.55 9.31 -10.35
N TYR A 252 1.48 10.08 -10.51
CA TYR A 252 1.45 11.20 -11.42
C TYR A 252 1.78 12.49 -10.67
N ARG A 253 2.63 13.34 -11.27
CA ARG A 253 2.98 14.66 -10.74
C ARG A 253 2.83 15.70 -11.86
N SER A 254 2.19 16.81 -11.53
CA SER A 254 2.08 17.99 -12.39
C SER A 254 2.23 19.25 -11.54
N LEU A 255 2.71 20.33 -12.16
CA LEU A 255 2.81 21.66 -11.52
C LEU A 255 1.44 22.35 -11.41
N LEU A 256 0.45 21.92 -12.20
CA LEU A 256 -0.86 22.59 -12.32
C LEU A 256 -1.99 21.81 -11.65
N VAL A 257 -1.87 20.49 -11.54
CA VAL A 257 -2.86 19.61 -10.90
C VAL A 257 -2.14 18.69 -9.90
N GLY A 258 -2.62 18.71 -8.66
CA GLY A 258 -2.09 17.94 -7.53
C GLY A 258 -3.08 16.89 -7.04
N GLY A 259 -2.72 16.25 -5.93
CA GLY A 259 -3.54 15.23 -5.26
C GLY A 259 -2.95 13.82 -5.32
N HIS A 260 -3.75 12.86 -4.90
CA HIS A 260 -3.39 11.45 -4.94
C HIS A 260 -3.70 10.91 -6.34
N LEU A 261 -2.76 11.17 -7.26
CA LEU A 261 -2.90 10.83 -8.67
C LEU A 261 -1.96 9.71 -9.07
N HIS A 262 -2.50 8.78 -9.84
CA HIS A 262 -1.79 7.67 -10.43
C HIS A 262 -1.84 7.77 -11.96
N ARG A 263 -0.74 7.41 -12.61
CA ARG A 263 -0.68 7.19 -14.04
C ARG A 263 -0.75 5.69 -14.28
N LEU A 264 -1.79 5.27 -14.98
CA LEU A 264 -1.91 3.93 -15.50
C LEU A 264 -1.53 3.95 -16.98
N CYS A 265 -0.68 3.03 -17.39
CA CYS A 265 -0.14 2.97 -18.74
C CYS A 265 -0.23 1.54 -19.28
N ILE A 266 -0.56 1.42 -20.57
CA ILE A 266 -0.41 0.22 -21.40
C ILE A 266 0.46 0.60 -22.60
N ALA A 267 1.57 -0.11 -22.81
CA ALA A 267 2.45 0.08 -23.96
C ALA A 267 2.62 -1.23 -24.74
N ASP A 268 2.58 -1.17 -26.07
CA ASP A 268 2.66 -2.34 -26.97
C ASP A 268 3.94 -2.35 -27.83
N GLY A 269 4.97 -1.63 -27.40
CA GLY A 269 6.22 -1.43 -28.14
C GLY A 269 6.13 -0.43 -29.30
N ALA A 270 4.95 -0.23 -29.90
CA ALA A 270 4.69 0.73 -30.97
C ALA A 270 4.07 2.04 -30.47
N GLY A 271 3.37 2.03 -29.33
CA GLY A 271 2.77 3.21 -28.73
C GLY A 271 2.42 3.03 -27.25
N GLU A 272 2.10 4.16 -26.59
CA GLU A 272 1.72 4.20 -25.18
C GLU A 272 0.31 4.79 -25.01
N ARG A 273 -0.59 4.05 -24.36
CA ARG A 273 -1.89 4.54 -23.91
C ARG A 273 -1.85 4.75 -22.41
N ALA A 274 -2.11 5.98 -21.97
CA ALA A 274 -2.08 6.32 -20.56
C ALA A 274 -3.35 7.04 -20.10
N VAL A 275 -3.76 6.76 -18.87
CA VAL A 275 -4.84 7.46 -18.19
C VAL A 275 -4.37 7.91 -16.80
N ILE A 276 -4.76 9.13 -16.44
CA ILE A 276 -4.54 9.64 -15.09
C ILE A 276 -5.79 9.42 -14.27
N TRP A 277 -5.59 8.83 -13.09
CA TRP A 277 -6.65 8.40 -12.21
C TRP A 277 -6.41 8.92 -10.78
N GLY A 278 -7.48 9.18 -10.03
CA GLY A 278 -7.42 9.46 -8.60
C GLY A 278 -8.18 10.72 -8.17
N GLN A 279 -7.81 11.26 -7.01
CA GLN A 279 -8.37 12.51 -6.51
C GLN A 279 -7.49 13.68 -6.93
N ALA A 280 -7.98 14.44 -7.92
CA ALA A 280 -7.33 15.64 -8.38
C ALA A 280 -7.81 16.85 -7.58
N HIS A 281 -6.92 17.79 -7.36
CA HIS A 281 -7.28 19.18 -7.12
C HIS A 281 -6.38 20.03 -8.00
N ILE A 282 -6.90 21.16 -8.47
CA ILE A 282 -6.01 22.18 -9.04
C ILE A 282 -5.04 22.54 -7.92
N VAL A 283 -3.74 22.51 -8.21
CA VAL A 283 -2.72 22.77 -7.19
C VAL A 283 -3.09 24.09 -6.50
N ALA A 284 -3.43 23.98 -5.23
CA ALA A 284 -3.68 25.10 -4.34
C ALA A 284 -2.39 25.41 -3.60
N PRO A 285 -2.22 26.66 -3.20
CA PRO A 285 -1.38 27.62 -3.88
C PRO A 285 0.12 27.23 -3.81
N TRP A 286 0.96 27.69 -4.74
CA TRP A 286 2.29 28.11 -4.29
C TRP A 286 2.06 29.09 -3.15
N PRO A 287 2.41 28.77 -1.89
CA PRO A 287 2.19 29.70 -0.81
C PRO A 287 2.94 30.97 -1.19
N ILE A 288 2.20 32.03 -1.53
CA ILE A 288 2.78 33.37 -1.64
C ILE A 288 3.43 33.69 -0.29
N PHE A 289 2.86 33.13 0.78
CA PHE A 289 3.42 33.08 2.12
C PHE A 289 2.99 31.79 2.85
N MET A 290 3.95 31.04 3.41
CA MET A 290 3.66 30.03 4.45
C MET A 290 3.74 30.74 5.79
N ALA A 291 2.60 30.88 6.47
CA ALA A 291 2.58 31.66 7.70
C ALA A 291 3.11 30.85 8.89
N PHE A 292 2.63 29.61 9.07
CA PHE A 292 2.94 28.81 10.27
C PHE A 292 2.89 27.30 9.99
N HIS A 293 3.85 26.59 10.57
CA HIS A 293 3.87 25.12 10.70
C HIS A 293 3.68 24.79 12.18
N TRP A 294 2.69 23.97 12.53
CA TRP A 294 2.58 23.45 13.89
C TRP A 294 2.13 21.99 13.91
N THR A 295 2.58 21.27 14.92
CA THR A 295 2.24 19.86 15.15
C THR A 295 1.03 19.80 16.06
N ALA A 296 -0.07 19.25 15.58
CA ALA A 296 -1.25 19.01 16.40
C ALA A 296 -0.90 18.06 17.56
N ILE A 297 -1.45 18.34 18.74
CA ILE A 297 -1.30 17.49 19.94
C ILE A 297 -1.77 16.05 19.68
N PHE A 298 -2.60 15.84 18.66
CA PHE A 298 -3.10 14.54 18.21
C PHE A 298 -2.31 13.90 17.05
N GLY A 299 -1.03 14.28 16.84
CA GLY A 299 -0.09 13.56 15.96
C GLY A 299 -0.15 13.91 14.47
N GLY A 300 -0.90 14.93 14.07
CA GLY A 300 -0.94 15.43 12.69
C GLY A 300 -0.05 16.67 12.48
N LYS A 301 0.64 16.76 11.33
CA LYS A 301 1.25 18.04 10.89
C LYS A 301 0.17 18.91 10.27
N SER A 302 0.02 20.14 10.71
CA SER A 302 -0.93 21.11 10.13
C SER A 302 -0.17 22.34 9.65
N GLU A 303 -0.31 22.64 8.37
CA GLU A 303 0.32 23.79 7.70
C GLU A 303 -0.76 24.77 7.26
N TRP A 304 -0.52 26.06 7.51
CA TRP A 304 -1.38 27.13 7.01
C TRP A 304 -0.77 27.74 5.75
N HIS A 305 -1.42 27.47 4.62
CA HIS A 305 -1.08 28.08 3.34
C HIS A 305 -1.97 29.30 3.09
N ILE A 306 -1.36 30.46 2.88
CA ILE A 306 -2.07 31.61 2.34
C ILE A 306 -1.91 31.61 0.83
N GLY A 307 -3.04 31.54 0.14
CA GLY A 307 -3.13 31.70 -1.29
C GLY A 307 -4.54 31.42 -1.79
N PHE A 308 -4.67 31.07 -3.06
CA PHE A 308 -5.97 30.90 -3.69
C PHE A 308 -6.73 29.73 -3.08
N ALA A 309 -8.03 29.92 -2.85
CA ALA A 309 -8.88 28.90 -2.26
C ALA A 309 -8.76 27.60 -3.07
N PRO A 310 -8.56 26.44 -2.42
CA PRO A 310 -8.55 25.17 -3.12
C PRO A 310 -9.91 24.99 -3.80
N ASP A 311 -9.88 24.69 -5.10
CA ASP A 311 -11.08 24.18 -5.75
C ASP A 311 -11.46 22.85 -5.10
N LYS A 312 -12.76 22.53 -5.11
CA LYS A 312 -13.24 21.21 -4.66
C LYS A 312 -12.43 20.13 -5.37
N THR A 313 -12.02 19.11 -4.60
CA THR A 313 -11.38 17.94 -5.19
C THR A 313 -12.31 17.35 -6.24
N VAL A 314 -11.76 17.09 -7.42
CA VAL A 314 -12.48 16.45 -8.51
C VAL A 314 -11.90 15.07 -8.73
N ARG A 315 -12.78 14.09 -8.82
CA ARG A 315 -12.40 12.71 -9.08
C ARG A 315 -12.13 12.54 -10.57
N LEU A 316 -10.98 11.95 -10.91
CA LEU A 316 -10.65 11.54 -12.26
C LEU A 316 -10.94 10.06 -12.44
N GLY A 317 -11.60 9.72 -13.54
CA GLY A 317 -12.00 8.36 -13.89
C GLY A 317 -13.38 7.95 -13.35
N PRO A 318 -13.89 6.79 -13.81
CA PRO A 318 -15.26 6.33 -13.56
C PRO A 318 -15.56 6.03 -12.07
N GLU A 319 -16.85 6.01 -11.71
CA GLU A 319 -17.33 5.94 -10.30
C GLU A 319 -16.87 4.70 -9.51
N TRP A 320 -16.60 3.58 -10.18
CA TRP A 320 -16.11 2.34 -9.57
C TRP A 320 -14.67 2.42 -9.05
N SER A 321 -14.02 3.56 -9.19
CA SER A 321 -12.61 3.75 -8.88
C SER A 321 -12.24 3.88 -7.39
N ASN A 322 -12.93 3.25 -6.46
CA ASN A 322 -12.53 3.28 -5.04
C ASN A 322 -11.54 2.15 -4.69
N ASP A 323 -11.24 1.25 -5.62
CA ASP A 323 -10.46 0.04 -5.37
C ASP A 323 -8.97 0.22 -5.64
N TYR A 324 -8.14 -0.30 -4.74
CA TYR A 324 -6.69 -0.45 -4.92
C TYR A 324 -6.30 -1.46 -6.03
N HIS A 325 -7.28 -2.06 -6.71
CA HIS A 325 -7.14 -3.12 -7.71
C HIS A 325 -7.49 -2.61 -9.12
N MET A 326 -6.79 -1.57 -9.58
CA MET A 326 -7.10 -0.89 -10.85
C MET A 326 -6.51 -1.56 -12.10
N LEU A 327 -5.45 -2.35 -11.96
CA LEU A 327 -4.79 -2.99 -13.10
C LEU A 327 -5.75 -3.81 -13.99
N PRO A 328 -6.67 -4.64 -13.43
CA PRO A 328 -7.65 -5.36 -14.24
C PRO A 328 -8.52 -4.48 -15.11
N LYS A 329 -8.82 -3.27 -14.64
CA LYS A 329 -9.74 -2.36 -15.31
C LYS A 329 -9.13 -1.73 -16.55
N LEU A 330 -7.82 -1.90 -16.75
CA LEU A 330 -7.12 -1.52 -17.98
C LEU A 330 -7.49 -2.39 -19.18
N PHE A 331 -8.09 -3.55 -18.91
CA PHE A 331 -8.39 -4.55 -19.91
C PHE A 331 -9.90 -4.77 -20.01
N THR A 332 -10.34 -5.19 -21.19
CA THR A 332 -11.75 -5.52 -21.42
C THR A 332 -12.18 -6.68 -20.52
N ALA A 333 -13.34 -6.55 -19.87
CA ALA A 333 -13.91 -7.64 -19.08
C ALA A 333 -14.41 -8.78 -20.00
N ARG A 334 -14.48 -9.97 -19.41
CA ARG A 334 -14.84 -11.27 -19.99
C ARG A 334 -16.05 -11.23 -20.97
N ALA A 335 -15.99 -12.04 -22.03
CA ALA A 335 -17.17 -12.56 -22.72
C ALA A 335 -17.73 -13.77 -21.95
N GLU A 336 -19.05 -13.96 -21.89
CA GLU A 336 -19.67 -14.98 -21.01
C GLU A 336 -19.18 -16.43 -21.29
N ASP A 337 -18.61 -16.69 -22.46
CA ASP A 337 -18.54 -18.04 -23.05
C ASP A 337 -17.18 -18.76 -22.96
N GLY A 338 -16.27 -18.34 -22.07
CA GLY A 338 -15.06 -19.10 -21.74
C GLY A 338 -13.78 -18.37 -22.13
N GLY A 339 -13.03 -17.98 -21.11
CA GLY A 339 -11.89 -17.08 -21.25
C GLY A 339 -10.70 -17.64 -22.02
N ARG A 340 -9.76 -16.75 -22.36
CA ARG A 340 -8.55 -17.12 -23.10
C ARG A 340 -7.64 -18.02 -22.26
N ASN A 341 -7.27 -19.17 -22.82
CA ASN A 341 -6.36 -20.14 -22.22
C ASN A 341 -5.06 -20.21 -23.04
N ASP A 342 -3.95 -20.46 -22.37
CA ASP A 342 -2.62 -20.53 -22.97
C ASP A 342 -2.19 -21.97 -23.34
N ASP A 343 -3.15 -22.88 -23.50
CA ASP A 343 -2.88 -24.30 -23.75
C ASP A 343 -2.07 -24.51 -25.04
N ALA A 344 -2.40 -23.75 -26.10
CA ALA A 344 -1.74 -23.86 -27.39
C ALA A 344 -0.23 -23.55 -27.31
N THR A 345 0.18 -22.56 -26.50
CA THR A 345 1.60 -22.24 -26.36
C THR A 345 2.35 -23.25 -25.48
N LEU A 346 1.66 -23.84 -24.50
CA LEU A 346 2.27 -24.79 -23.57
C LEU A 346 2.42 -26.19 -24.18
N PHE A 347 1.43 -26.62 -24.96
CA PHE A 347 1.31 -27.99 -25.44
C PHE A 347 1.42 -28.14 -26.97
N GLY A 348 1.48 -27.03 -27.71
CA GLY A 348 1.42 -27.00 -29.18
C GLY A 348 -0.01 -27.18 -29.72
N ALA A 349 -0.22 -26.82 -30.99
CA ALA A 349 -1.51 -26.98 -31.67
C ALA A 349 -1.91 -28.47 -31.86
N ASP A 350 -0.92 -29.37 -31.95
CA ASP A 350 -1.12 -30.75 -32.40
C ASP A 350 -0.81 -31.78 -31.31
N ALA A 351 -0.86 -31.38 -30.03
CA ALA A 351 -0.65 -32.20 -28.84
C ALA A 351 0.71 -32.93 -28.67
N GLU A 352 1.54 -33.04 -29.71
CA GLU A 352 2.86 -33.69 -29.67
C GLU A 352 4.05 -32.70 -29.59
N GLY A 353 3.79 -31.39 -29.72
CA GLY A 353 4.82 -30.37 -30.00
C GLY A 353 5.15 -29.37 -28.89
N GLY A 354 4.83 -29.64 -27.63
CA GLY A 354 5.14 -28.72 -26.53
C GLY A 354 6.60 -28.83 -26.06
N LEU A 355 7.52 -28.01 -26.60
CA LEU A 355 8.89 -27.88 -26.07
C LEU A 355 8.90 -27.61 -24.55
N LEU A 356 7.90 -26.87 -24.06
CA LEU A 356 7.74 -26.62 -22.63
C LEU A 356 7.26 -27.88 -21.88
N ALA A 357 6.23 -28.58 -22.38
CA ALA A 357 5.67 -29.77 -21.73
C ALA A 357 6.68 -30.93 -21.60
N ALA A 358 7.47 -31.20 -22.65
CA ALA A 358 8.53 -32.21 -22.59
C ALA A 358 9.64 -31.82 -21.59
N GLY A 359 10.06 -30.55 -21.59
CA GLY A 359 10.97 -30.01 -20.59
C GLY A 359 10.41 -30.07 -19.17
N MET A 360 9.09 -29.91 -19.01
CA MET A 360 8.40 -30.01 -17.73
C MET A 360 8.39 -31.44 -17.18
N ALA A 361 8.13 -32.45 -18.03
CA ALA A 361 8.16 -33.84 -17.60
C ALA A 361 9.56 -34.25 -17.11
N ALA A 362 10.61 -33.86 -17.85
CA ALA A 362 12.00 -34.08 -17.43
C ALA A 362 12.33 -33.36 -16.11
N ALA A 363 11.98 -32.07 -15.98
CA ALA A 363 12.23 -31.32 -14.76
C ALA A 363 11.40 -31.82 -13.56
N ALA A 364 10.20 -32.34 -13.80
CA ALA A 364 9.38 -32.99 -12.78
C ALA A 364 10.00 -34.34 -12.34
N ALA A 365 10.57 -35.11 -13.27
CA ALA A 365 11.30 -36.34 -12.94
C ALA A 365 12.55 -36.06 -12.11
N ASP A 366 13.36 -35.06 -12.49
CA ASP A 366 14.51 -34.61 -11.70
C ASP A 366 14.08 -34.17 -10.29
N GLU A 367 12.94 -33.50 -10.19
CA GLU A 367 12.39 -33.05 -8.92
C GLU A 367 11.89 -34.23 -8.06
N ARG A 368 11.24 -35.24 -8.66
CA ARG A 368 10.89 -36.49 -7.97
C ARG A 368 12.14 -37.18 -7.42
N GLU A 369 13.22 -37.22 -8.18
CA GLU A 369 14.49 -37.80 -7.71
C GLU A 369 15.11 -36.99 -6.57
N ARG A 370 15.01 -35.64 -6.59
CA ARG A 370 15.42 -34.80 -5.46
C ARG A 370 14.59 -35.05 -4.21
N ILE A 371 13.28 -35.21 -4.35
CA ILE A 371 12.39 -35.55 -3.24
C ILE A 371 12.71 -36.96 -2.70
N ALA A 372 12.95 -37.92 -3.58
CA ALA A 372 13.38 -39.27 -3.20
C ALA A 372 14.74 -39.24 -2.47
N ALA A 373 15.71 -38.46 -2.96
CA ALA A 373 17.00 -38.26 -2.30
C ALA A 373 16.85 -37.58 -0.93
N PHE A 374 15.98 -36.58 -0.81
CA PHE A 374 15.64 -35.98 0.49
C PHE A 374 15.15 -37.04 1.47
N TRP A 375 14.19 -37.88 1.05
CA TRP A 375 13.69 -38.94 1.91
C TRP A 375 14.75 -40.00 2.23
N ARG A 376 15.66 -40.35 1.32
CA ARG A 376 16.78 -41.27 1.63
C ARG A 376 17.69 -40.68 2.70
N ASN A 377 18.00 -39.40 2.61
CA ASN A 377 19.03 -38.75 3.43
C ASN A 377 18.51 -38.14 4.75
N ILE A 378 17.18 -38.08 4.94
CA ILE A 378 16.56 -37.46 6.12
C ILE A 378 17.01 -38.11 7.44
N ALA A 379 17.35 -39.40 7.41
CA ALA A 379 17.79 -40.18 8.57
C ALA A 379 19.28 -40.03 8.88
N GLU A 380 20.12 -39.71 7.89
CA GLU A 380 21.59 -39.75 8.01
C GLU A 380 22.20 -38.36 8.29
N ALA A 381 21.59 -37.30 7.73
CA ALA A 381 21.73 -35.88 8.06
C ALA A 381 21.49 -35.08 6.77
N PRO A 382 20.50 -34.17 6.68
CA PRO A 382 20.47 -33.22 5.59
C PRO A 382 21.54 -32.15 5.80
N LEU A 383 22.78 -32.48 5.44
CA LEU A 383 23.92 -31.57 5.30
C LEU A 383 23.81 -30.84 3.96
N ASP A 384 22.92 -29.85 3.90
CA ASP A 384 22.95 -28.63 3.06
C ASP A 384 21.53 -28.07 2.94
N PRO A 385 21.36 -26.77 2.64
CA PRO A 385 20.09 -26.10 2.89
C PRO A 385 18.96 -26.77 2.11
N ILE A 386 17.92 -27.17 2.85
CA ILE A 386 16.62 -27.52 2.29
C ILE A 386 16.20 -26.32 1.44
N ASP A 387 16.03 -26.56 0.14
CA ASP A 387 15.44 -25.59 -0.76
C ASP A 387 14.12 -25.11 -0.14
N GLY A 388 13.94 -23.79 -0.03
CA GLY A 388 12.84 -23.15 0.68
C GLY A 388 11.44 -23.57 0.18
N ASN A 389 11.37 -24.27 -0.95
CA ASN A 389 10.15 -24.76 -1.56
C ASN A 389 9.82 -26.24 -1.28
N THR A 390 10.67 -27.04 -0.61
CA THR A 390 10.38 -28.48 -0.38
C THR A 390 9.12 -28.68 0.44
N THR A 391 8.91 -27.89 1.48
CA THR A 391 7.69 -27.98 2.28
C THR A 391 6.44 -27.59 1.50
N GLN A 392 6.52 -26.56 0.66
CA GLN A 392 5.39 -26.14 -0.17
C GLN A 392 5.02 -27.22 -1.19
N ARG A 393 6.03 -27.87 -1.81
CA ARG A 393 5.85 -29.00 -2.73
C ARG A 393 5.13 -30.17 -2.06
N MET A 394 5.57 -30.57 -0.86
CA MET A 394 4.92 -31.63 -0.08
C MET A 394 3.46 -31.31 0.26
N ARG A 395 3.16 -30.03 0.52
CA ARG A 395 1.79 -29.58 0.81
C ARG A 395 0.88 -29.61 -0.42
N ASP A 396 1.45 -29.35 -1.60
CA ASP A 396 0.71 -29.33 -2.87
C ASP A 396 0.53 -30.73 -3.48
N ALA A 397 1.38 -31.70 -3.12
CA ALA A 397 1.31 -33.09 -3.56
C ALA A 397 1.39 -34.09 -2.37
N PRO A 398 0.28 -34.33 -1.65
CA PRO A 398 0.26 -35.23 -0.49
C PRO A 398 0.68 -36.67 -0.79
N GLY A 399 0.54 -37.13 -2.05
CA GLY A 399 1.00 -38.45 -2.50
C GLY A 399 2.53 -38.64 -2.47
N LEU A 400 3.30 -37.58 -2.20
CA LEU A 400 4.74 -37.66 -1.97
C LEU A 400 5.12 -38.23 -0.62
N PHE A 401 4.17 -38.30 0.32
CA PHE A 401 4.36 -38.95 1.61
C PHE A 401 4.06 -40.43 1.51
N ARG A 402 4.90 -41.25 2.14
CA ARG A 402 4.68 -42.68 2.31
C ARG A 402 4.30 -42.98 3.75
N SER A 403 3.67 -44.13 3.96
CA SER A 403 3.42 -44.62 5.31
C SER A 403 4.71 -44.66 6.13
N GLY A 404 4.67 -44.08 7.33
CA GLY A 404 5.79 -44.03 8.27
C GLY A 404 6.74 -42.84 8.09
N ASP A 405 6.56 -42.01 7.06
CA ASP A 405 7.36 -40.80 6.88
C ASP A 405 7.11 -39.77 7.99
N GLY A 406 5.93 -39.76 8.62
CA GLY A 406 5.63 -38.89 9.74
C GLY A 406 6.50 -39.17 10.97
N LEU A 407 6.75 -40.45 11.28
CA LEU A 407 7.68 -40.85 12.35
C LEU A 407 9.13 -40.49 12.02
N ARG A 408 9.53 -40.59 10.74
CA ARG A 408 10.87 -40.19 10.27
C ARG A 408 11.07 -38.67 10.40
N LEU A 409 10.05 -37.88 10.09
CA LEU A 409 10.06 -36.43 10.30
C LEU A 409 10.12 -36.06 11.78
N VAL A 410 9.42 -36.79 12.65
CA VAL A 410 9.51 -36.62 14.11
C VAL A 410 10.91 -36.93 14.62
N ALA A 411 11.52 -38.03 14.18
CA ALA A 411 12.89 -38.38 14.53
C ALA A 411 13.88 -37.30 14.06
N TRP A 412 13.71 -36.80 12.84
CA TRP A 412 14.51 -35.71 12.30
C TRP A 412 14.33 -34.40 13.08
N LEU A 413 13.11 -34.05 13.49
CA LEU A 413 12.85 -32.89 14.32
C LEU A 413 13.51 -33.02 15.70
N LYS A 414 13.46 -34.21 16.32
CA LYS A 414 14.16 -34.50 17.58
C LYS A 414 15.69 -34.39 17.43
N ALA A 415 16.25 -34.88 16.33
CA ALA A 415 17.68 -34.76 16.03
C ALA A 415 18.11 -33.31 15.73
N ALA A 416 17.31 -32.58 14.94
CA ALA A 416 17.54 -31.16 14.65
C ALA A 416 17.50 -30.29 15.91
N ARG A 417 16.62 -30.64 16.85
CA ARG A 417 16.56 -30.04 18.18
C ARG A 417 17.82 -30.35 18.99
N ALA A 418 18.29 -31.60 19.02
CA ALA A 418 19.49 -31.99 19.75
C ALA A 418 20.76 -31.31 19.21
N GLY A 419 20.83 -31.06 17.90
CA GLY A 419 21.93 -30.36 17.24
C GLY A 419 21.79 -28.84 17.16
N ASP A 420 20.86 -28.23 17.90
CA ASP A 420 20.60 -26.78 17.97
C ASP A 420 20.45 -26.05 16.61
N ASN A 421 19.87 -26.74 15.60
CA ASN A 421 19.67 -26.18 14.27
C ASN A 421 18.20 -25.77 14.05
N LEU A 422 17.91 -24.51 14.37
CA LEU A 422 16.56 -23.96 14.37
C LEU A 422 15.91 -23.89 12.99
N TYR A 423 16.68 -23.66 11.94
CA TYR A 423 16.15 -23.70 10.57
C TYR A 423 15.62 -25.11 10.24
N ARG A 424 16.33 -26.15 10.67
CA ARG A 424 15.90 -27.54 10.49
C ARG A 424 14.70 -27.90 11.37
N VAL A 425 14.65 -27.44 12.62
CA VAL A 425 13.48 -27.61 13.49
C VAL A 425 12.23 -27.02 12.83
N ARG A 426 12.34 -25.80 12.28
CA ARG A 426 11.24 -25.15 11.57
C ARG A 426 10.83 -25.93 10.32
N SER A 427 11.79 -26.33 9.47
CA SER A 427 11.48 -27.05 8.24
C SER A 427 10.83 -28.41 8.49
N ALA A 428 11.33 -29.15 9.48
CA ALA A 428 10.73 -30.42 9.90
C ALA A 428 9.30 -30.21 10.42
N ALA A 429 9.07 -29.21 11.27
CA ALA A 429 7.73 -28.87 11.77
C ALA A 429 6.76 -28.46 10.65
N MET A 430 7.24 -27.69 9.66
CA MET A 430 6.42 -27.33 8.49
C MET A 430 6.10 -28.54 7.62
N MET A 431 6.99 -29.53 7.51
CA MET A 431 6.74 -30.77 6.75
C MET A 431 5.78 -31.70 7.48
N ILE A 432 5.89 -31.81 8.81
CA ILE A 432 4.94 -32.54 9.65
C ILE A 432 3.55 -31.90 9.50
N GLU A 433 3.47 -30.57 9.51
CA GLU A 433 2.22 -29.85 9.24
C GLU A 433 1.64 -30.11 7.84
N ALA A 434 2.44 -30.57 6.87
CA ALA A 434 1.99 -30.89 5.53
C ALA A 434 1.56 -32.36 5.33
N LEU A 435 1.71 -33.23 6.34
CA LEU A 435 1.36 -34.66 6.25
C LEU A 435 -0.13 -34.88 5.89
N PRO A 436 -0.48 -35.92 5.12
CA PRO A 436 -1.87 -36.35 4.94
C PRO A 436 -2.56 -36.61 6.29
N GLU A 437 -3.89 -36.50 6.36
CA GLU A 437 -4.63 -36.62 7.64
C GLU A 437 -4.36 -37.95 8.37
N GLU A 438 -4.39 -39.06 7.64
CA GLU A 438 -4.15 -40.39 8.20
C GLU A 438 -2.73 -40.53 8.78
N GLU A 439 -1.71 -40.11 8.03
CA GLU A 439 -0.31 -40.16 8.46
C GLU A 439 -0.03 -39.18 9.62
N PHE A 440 -0.66 -38.00 9.59
CA PHE A 440 -0.56 -37.03 10.67
C PHE A 440 -1.17 -37.58 11.96
N ALA A 441 -2.34 -38.22 11.88
CA ALA A 441 -2.98 -38.86 13.03
C ALA A 441 -2.11 -39.99 13.61
N ALA A 442 -1.53 -40.84 12.76
CA ALA A 442 -0.58 -41.88 13.18
C ALA A 442 0.69 -41.31 13.85
N THR A 443 1.08 -40.08 13.47
CA THR A 443 2.25 -39.38 14.03
C THR A 443 1.94 -38.64 15.34
N GLY A 444 0.67 -38.40 15.63
CA GLY A 444 0.17 -37.65 16.80
C GLY A 444 0.82 -38.01 18.14
N PRO A 445 0.85 -39.30 18.55
CA PRO A 445 1.46 -39.71 19.81
C PRO A 445 2.95 -39.33 19.92
N ALA A 446 3.69 -39.45 18.82
CA ALA A 446 5.12 -39.11 18.80
C ALA A 446 5.38 -37.59 18.83
N LEU A 447 4.40 -36.79 18.38
CA LEU A 447 4.41 -35.32 18.47
C LEU A 447 4.07 -34.82 19.86
N PHE A 448 3.32 -35.59 20.66
CA PHE A 448 2.93 -35.19 22.00
C PHE A 448 4.14 -34.77 22.84
N ASP A 449 5.22 -35.56 22.87
CA ASP A 449 6.48 -35.24 23.56
C ASP A 449 7.18 -33.96 23.08
N ILE A 450 6.94 -33.58 21.81
CA ILE A 450 7.56 -32.43 21.16
C ILE A 450 6.73 -31.17 21.43
N VAL A 451 5.42 -31.25 21.27
CA VAL A 451 4.49 -30.12 21.48
C VAL A 451 4.36 -29.83 22.98
N ASN A 452 4.48 -30.87 23.83
CA ASN A 452 4.57 -30.79 25.30
C ASN A 452 5.97 -30.39 25.81
N SER A 453 6.97 -30.22 24.93
CA SER A 453 8.31 -29.84 25.35
C SER A 453 8.33 -28.40 25.87
N ARG A 454 8.39 -28.26 27.20
CA ARG A 454 8.67 -27.02 27.96
C ARG A 454 9.88 -26.22 27.46
N ILE A 455 10.77 -26.86 26.70
CA ILE A 455 11.96 -26.25 26.05
C ILE A 455 11.62 -25.59 24.70
N LEU A 456 10.61 -26.09 23.96
CA LEU A 456 10.04 -25.42 22.78
C LEU A 456 8.96 -24.39 23.18
N ALA A 457 8.37 -24.56 24.36
CA ALA A 457 7.49 -23.59 25.03
C ALA A 457 8.25 -22.56 25.90
N GLY A 458 9.59 -22.64 25.99
CA GLY A 458 10.45 -21.64 26.62
C GLY A 458 10.16 -21.35 28.10
N GLU A 459 10.30 -22.33 28.99
CA GLU A 459 10.23 -22.05 30.43
C GLU A 459 11.39 -21.18 30.93
N TRP A 460 11.14 -19.87 31.02
CA TRP A 460 11.53 -19.03 32.16
C TRP A 460 10.25 -18.49 32.83
N ARG A 461 10.27 -18.37 34.15
CA ARG A 461 9.17 -17.81 34.95
C ARG A 461 9.09 -16.29 34.74
N ALA A 462 7.96 -15.79 34.27
CA ALA A 462 7.65 -14.37 34.30
C ALA A 462 7.60 -13.88 35.76
N GLY A 463 8.56 -13.04 36.14
CA GLY A 463 8.39 -12.17 37.31
C GLY A 463 7.43 -11.02 36.98
N PRO A 464 6.81 -10.38 37.99
CA PRO A 464 5.75 -9.37 37.83
C PRO A 464 6.17 -8.06 37.11
N TYR A 465 7.38 -7.99 36.56
CA TYR A 465 7.96 -6.77 36.00
C TYR A 465 8.70 -7.00 34.66
N LEU A 466 8.16 -7.83 33.75
CA LEU A 466 8.58 -7.98 32.32
C LEU A 466 10.02 -7.52 32.07
N ASP A 467 10.98 -8.41 32.34
CA ASP A 467 12.39 -8.07 32.60
C ASP A 467 13.02 -7.15 31.54
N ARG A 468 13.46 -5.98 32.01
CA ARG A 468 14.30 -4.97 31.31
C ARG A 468 15.79 -5.36 31.25
N LYS A 469 16.17 -6.63 31.50
CA LYS A 469 17.56 -7.08 31.42
C LYS A 469 17.72 -8.12 30.32
N SER A 470 18.78 -7.95 29.54
CA SER A 470 19.26 -8.87 28.52
C SER A 470 19.22 -10.32 29.01
N LEU A 471 18.84 -11.22 28.12
CA LEU A 471 18.81 -12.68 28.31
C LEU A 471 20.08 -13.16 29.05
N PRO A 472 19.99 -14.16 29.96
CA PRO A 472 21.17 -14.85 30.48
C PRO A 472 22.07 -15.32 29.33
N LYS A 473 23.39 -15.31 29.57
CA LYS A 473 24.42 -15.59 28.54
C LYS A 473 24.25 -16.93 27.81
N ASP A 474 23.50 -17.86 28.41
CA ASP A 474 23.33 -19.24 27.95
C ASP A 474 21.88 -19.57 27.54
N CYS A 475 21.04 -18.56 27.27
CA CYS A 475 19.67 -18.77 26.77
C CYS A 475 19.66 -18.96 25.23
N PRO A 476 19.10 -20.04 24.67
CA PRO A 476 18.97 -20.20 23.23
C PRO A 476 18.07 -19.11 22.63
N SER A 477 18.61 -18.29 21.73
CA SER A 477 17.89 -17.20 21.06
C SER A 477 17.48 -17.59 19.64
N PHE A 478 16.23 -17.33 19.24
CA PHE A 478 15.71 -17.63 17.90
C PHE A 478 15.76 -16.36 17.02
N GLY A 479 16.93 -16.04 16.49
CA GLY A 479 17.11 -14.78 15.76
C GLY A 479 16.89 -13.57 16.68
N ARG A 480 15.83 -12.78 16.45
CA ARG A 480 15.45 -11.64 17.32
C ARG A 480 14.45 -11.99 18.43
N PHE A 481 14.00 -13.23 18.52
CA PHE A 481 12.89 -13.63 19.40
C PHE A 481 13.33 -14.65 20.46
N ALA A 482 12.79 -14.51 21.67
CA ALA A 482 12.92 -15.47 22.77
C ALA A 482 11.50 -15.89 23.23
N GLY A 483 11.32 -17.19 23.53
CA GLY A 483 10.02 -17.78 23.90
C GLY A 483 9.09 -18.07 22.70
N PHE A 484 8.34 -19.18 22.78
CA PHE A 484 7.24 -19.59 21.86
C PHE A 484 7.50 -19.65 20.34
N GLY A 485 8.75 -19.65 19.88
CA GLY A 485 9.11 -19.44 18.47
C GLY A 485 8.43 -20.37 17.46
N LEU A 486 8.24 -21.66 17.76
CA LEU A 486 7.65 -22.60 16.79
C LEU A 486 6.14 -22.40 16.60
N ALA A 487 5.40 -22.06 17.66
CA ALA A 487 3.96 -21.78 17.58
C ALA A 487 3.67 -20.52 16.75
N LEU A 488 4.52 -19.50 16.85
CA LEU A 488 4.43 -18.29 16.04
C LEU A 488 4.81 -18.53 14.56
N HIS A 489 5.78 -19.42 14.30
CA HIS A 489 6.27 -19.67 12.95
C HIS A 489 5.51 -20.75 12.17
N VAL A 490 4.90 -21.73 12.85
CA VAL A 490 4.13 -22.83 12.24
C VAL A 490 2.79 -23.04 12.98
N PRO A 491 1.91 -22.02 13.06
CA PRO A 491 0.70 -22.09 13.88
C PRO A 491 -0.29 -23.18 13.43
N ARG A 492 -0.25 -23.57 12.15
CA ARG A 492 -1.11 -24.63 11.62
C ARG A 492 -0.78 -26.02 12.18
N LEU A 493 0.49 -26.28 12.53
CA LEU A 493 0.89 -27.55 13.14
C LEU A 493 0.12 -27.77 14.45
N TYR A 494 0.07 -26.74 15.29
CA TYR A 494 -0.61 -26.76 16.59
C TYR A 494 -2.13 -26.87 16.42
N LYS A 495 -2.71 -26.18 15.42
CA LYS A 495 -4.15 -26.33 15.10
C LYS A 495 -4.50 -27.75 14.67
N ARG A 496 -3.67 -28.37 13.82
CA ARG A 496 -3.88 -29.76 13.40
C ARG A 496 -3.70 -30.73 14.56
N PHE A 497 -2.69 -30.52 15.41
CA PHE A 497 -2.46 -31.33 16.59
C PHE A 497 -3.65 -31.27 17.56
N ALA A 498 -4.19 -30.08 17.82
CA ALA A 498 -5.39 -29.90 18.64
C ALA A 498 -6.63 -30.64 18.10
N ALA A 499 -6.69 -30.92 16.79
CA ALA A 499 -7.80 -31.64 16.18
C ALA A 499 -7.71 -33.16 16.33
N LEU A 500 -6.60 -33.71 16.85
CA LEU A 500 -6.41 -35.15 17.03
C LEU A 500 -7.25 -35.72 18.19
N GLY A 501 -7.52 -34.91 19.22
CA GLY A 501 -8.21 -35.37 20.41
C GLY A 501 -8.37 -34.31 21.50
N PRO A 502 -9.15 -34.61 22.55
CA PRO A 502 -9.42 -33.68 23.64
C PRO A 502 -8.18 -33.36 24.47
N GLU A 503 -7.24 -34.30 24.61
CA GLU A 503 -5.99 -34.10 25.36
C GLU A 503 -5.06 -33.14 24.63
N GLU A 504 -4.90 -33.30 23.31
CA GLU A 504 -4.10 -32.42 22.46
C GLU A 504 -4.71 -31.02 22.38
N ALA A 505 -6.04 -30.92 22.28
CA ALA A 505 -6.76 -29.66 22.32
C ALA A 505 -6.52 -28.91 23.64
N ALA A 506 -6.57 -29.61 24.77
CA ALA A 506 -6.30 -29.03 26.09
C ALA A 506 -4.85 -28.51 26.18
N LEU A 507 -3.89 -29.25 25.64
CA LEU A 507 -2.48 -28.84 25.62
C LEU A 507 -2.26 -27.59 24.76
N VAL A 508 -2.81 -27.54 23.54
CA VAL A 508 -2.69 -26.37 22.65
C VAL A 508 -3.42 -25.16 23.22
N LYS A 509 -4.58 -25.36 23.85
CA LYS A 509 -5.30 -24.30 24.56
C LYS A 509 -4.47 -23.73 25.70
N ALA A 510 -3.87 -24.58 26.55
CA ALA A 510 -3.00 -24.13 27.63
C ALA A 510 -1.80 -23.32 27.11
N LEU A 511 -1.24 -23.70 25.94
CA LEU A 511 -0.19 -22.94 25.28
C LEU A 511 -0.68 -21.59 24.73
N ALA A 512 -1.88 -21.54 24.14
CA ALA A 512 -2.49 -20.32 23.60
C ALA A 512 -2.89 -19.34 24.71
N ASP A 513 -3.49 -19.82 25.80
CA ASP A 513 -3.84 -19.01 26.97
C ASP A 513 -2.60 -18.36 27.60
N SER A 514 -1.46 -19.08 27.57
CA SER A 514 -0.15 -18.57 28.00
C SER A 514 0.43 -17.49 27.06
N LEU A 515 0.09 -17.54 25.76
CA LEU A 515 0.48 -16.54 24.77
C LEU A 515 -0.34 -15.24 24.89
N ASP A 516 -1.66 -15.35 25.00
CA ASP A 516 -2.57 -14.19 25.06
C ASP A 516 -2.39 -13.39 26.36
N GLY A 517 -2.13 -14.07 27.48
CA GLY A 517 -1.82 -13.41 28.77
C GLY A 517 -0.57 -12.52 28.74
N ASN A 518 0.33 -12.70 27.77
CA ASN A 518 1.56 -11.90 27.60
C ASN A 518 1.42 -10.76 26.57
N HIS A 519 0.31 -10.69 25.81
CA HIS A 519 0.04 -9.60 24.86
C HIS A 519 -0.85 -8.47 25.44
N PHE A 520 -1.45 -8.67 26.61
CA PHE A 520 -2.28 -7.69 27.32
C PHE A 520 -1.51 -6.88 28.38
N LEU A 521 -0.42 -6.22 27.98
CA LEU A 521 0.19 -5.10 28.71
C LEU A 521 0.71 -4.09 27.69
N SER A 522 -0.23 -3.40 27.04
CA SER A 522 -0.05 -2.20 26.22
C SER A 522 0.13 -0.95 27.07
#